data_AF-A0A2H5A1X6-F1
#
_entry.id   AF-A0A2H5A1X6-F1
#
_cell.length_a   1.000
_cell.length_b   1.000
_cell.length_c   1.000
_cell.angle_alpha   90.00
_cell.angle_beta   90.00
_cell.angle_gamma   90.00
#
_symmetry.space_group_name_H-M   'P 1'
#
loop_
_entity.id
_entity.type
_entity.pdbx_description
1 polymer ?
#
loop_
_entity_poly.entity_id
_entity_poly.type
_entity_poly.pdbx_seq_one_letter_code
_entity_poly.pdbx_strand_id
1 'polypeptide(L)'
;MSELTDALTAAFANETDDDIAQAAAENIADFAEEYDEDLTSDRVTDLLADAPYDGFQRRFNWVVGELAAESEDCTDSREFRIDGFGDLAADPDIGT
;
A
#
# COMPACT_ATOMS: atom_id res chain seq x y z
N MET A 1 12.04 10.78 -6.31
CA MET A 1 10.60 10.51 -6.55
C MET A 1 10.51 9.95 -7.95
N SER A 2 10.00 8.72 -8.08
CA SER A 2 9.86 8.05 -9.37
C SER A 2 8.59 8.54 -10.08
N GLU A 3 8.48 8.30 -11.39
CA GLU A 3 7.25 8.61 -12.14
C GLU A 3 6.03 7.90 -11.55
N LEU A 4 6.22 6.70 -11.00
CA LEU A 4 5.20 5.93 -10.27
C LEU A 4 4.76 6.64 -8.99
N THR A 5 5.69 7.10 -8.15
CA THR A 5 5.38 7.83 -6.91
C THR A 5 4.59 9.11 -7.21
N ASP A 6 4.99 9.88 -8.22
CA ASP A 6 4.31 11.14 -8.58
C ASP A 6 2.88 10.87 -9.06
N ALA A 7 2.69 9.87 -9.92
CA ALA A 7 1.38 9.50 -10.44
C ALA A 7 0.44 9.00 -9.34
N LEU A 8 0.93 8.14 -8.44
CA LEU A 8 0.16 7.62 -7.33
C LEU A 8 -0.17 8.69 -6.29
N THR A 9 0.76 9.57 -5.97
CA THR A 9 0.51 10.69 -5.04
C THR A 9 -0.64 11.56 -5.57
N ALA A 10 -0.60 11.91 -6.86
CA ALA A 10 -1.66 12.69 -7.49
C ALA A 10 -3.01 11.96 -7.51
N ALA A 11 -3.02 10.64 -7.73
CA ALA A 11 -4.23 9.84 -7.68
C ALA A 11 -4.81 9.78 -6.26
N PHE A 12 -3.96 9.51 -5.26
CA PHE A 12 -4.35 9.31 -3.87
C PHE A 12 -4.75 10.61 -3.15
N ALA A 13 -4.24 11.77 -3.58
CA ALA A 13 -4.60 13.07 -2.99
C ALA A 13 -6.11 13.41 -3.10
N ASN A 14 -6.87 12.72 -3.97
CA ASN A 14 -8.32 12.86 -4.02
C ASN A 14 -9.07 12.00 -2.98
N GLU A 15 -8.38 11.00 -2.42
CA GLU A 15 -8.96 9.99 -1.53
C GLU A 15 -8.55 10.20 -0.05
N THR A 16 -7.45 10.91 0.18
CA THR A 16 -6.85 11.16 1.50
C THR A 16 -6.03 12.44 1.51
N ASP A 17 -5.55 12.87 2.67
CA ASP A 17 -4.63 14.01 2.81
C ASP A 17 -3.26 13.75 2.14
N ASP A 18 -2.61 14.83 1.68
CA ASP A 18 -1.36 14.80 0.90
C ASP A 18 -0.24 14.00 1.58
N ASP A 19 -0.07 14.10 2.90
CA ASP A 19 0.96 13.38 3.65
C ASP A 19 0.76 11.85 3.56
N ILE A 20 -0.49 11.39 3.64
CA ILE A 20 -0.83 9.97 3.55
C ILE A 20 -0.76 9.51 2.09
N ALA A 21 -1.20 10.34 1.15
CA ALA A 21 -1.10 10.05 -0.28
C ALA A 21 0.36 9.85 -0.71
N GLN A 22 1.26 10.73 -0.26
CA GLN A 22 2.69 10.62 -0.53
C GLN A 22 3.28 9.35 0.10
N ALA A 23 3.02 9.08 1.38
CA ALA A 23 3.54 7.88 2.05
C ALA A 23 3.06 6.59 1.38
N ALA A 24 1.78 6.53 0.97
CA ALA A 24 1.21 5.39 0.26
C ALA A 24 1.88 5.18 -1.11
N ALA A 25 2.16 6.27 -1.83
CA ALA A 25 2.83 6.21 -3.12
C ALA A 25 4.31 5.80 -3.02
N GLU A 26 5.00 6.25 -1.97
CA GLU A 26 6.37 5.84 -1.65
C GLU A 26 6.43 4.34 -1.34
N ASN A 27 5.53 3.85 -0.47
CA ASN A 27 5.47 2.43 -0.13
C ASN A 27 5.20 1.52 -1.34
N ILE A 28 4.35 1.94 -2.29
CA ILE A 28 4.10 1.16 -3.51
C ILE A 28 5.31 1.18 -4.44
N ALA A 29 6.02 2.31 -4.53
CA ALA A 29 7.25 2.37 -5.30
C ALA A 29 8.32 1.44 -4.70
N ASP A 30 8.46 1.40 -3.37
CA ASP A 30 9.37 0.49 -2.70
C ASP A 30 8.97 -0.99 -2.95
N PHE A 31 7.67 -1.31 -2.88
CA PHE A 31 7.19 -2.65 -3.24
C PHE A 31 7.52 -3.02 -4.69
N ALA A 32 7.31 -2.09 -5.63
CA ALA A 32 7.60 -2.31 -7.04
C ALA A 32 9.09 -2.56 -7.27
N GLU A 33 9.97 -1.78 -6.64
CA GLU A 33 11.41 -1.95 -6.75
C GLU A 33 11.90 -3.32 -6.24
N GLU A 34 11.23 -3.88 -5.23
CA GLU A 34 11.63 -5.16 -4.63
C GLU A 34 10.98 -6.38 -5.29
N TYR A 35 9.70 -6.29 -5.66
CA TYR A 35 8.88 -7.45 -6.02
C TYR A 35 8.23 -7.38 -7.41
N ASP A 36 8.08 -6.20 -8.01
CA ASP A 36 7.37 -6.03 -9.29
C ASP A 36 7.79 -4.74 -10.01
N GLU A 37 8.91 -4.78 -10.75
CA GLU A 37 9.46 -3.60 -11.45
C GLU A 37 8.54 -3.09 -12.59
N ASP A 38 7.59 -3.92 -13.03
CA ASP A 38 6.62 -3.60 -14.07
C ASP A 38 5.31 -3.02 -13.50
N LEU A 39 5.20 -2.83 -12.18
CA LEU A 39 4.01 -2.29 -11.53
C LEU A 39 3.70 -0.87 -12.00
N THR A 40 2.44 -0.63 -12.36
CA THR A 40 1.97 0.66 -12.90
C THR A 40 0.98 1.35 -11.96
N SER A 41 0.90 2.68 -12.06
CA SER A 41 -0.06 3.46 -11.28
C SER A 41 -1.51 3.06 -11.58
N ASP A 42 -1.82 2.80 -12.85
CA ASP A 42 -3.17 2.41 -13.30
C ASP A 42 -3.62 1.12 -12.60
N ARG A 43 -2.75 0.10 -12.58
CA ARG A 43 -3.02 -1.18 -11.90
C ARG A 43 -3.33 -0.99 -10.42
N VAL A 44 -2.54 -0.17 -9.73
CA VAL A 44 -2.72 0.10 -8.31
C VAL A 44 -4.03 0.86 -8.06
N THR A 45 -4.37 1.84 -8.91
CA THR A 45 -5.63 2.58 -8.80
C THR A 45 -6.86 1.72 -9.11
N ASP A 46 -6.76 0.79 -10.06
CA ASP A 46 -7.81 -0.17 -10.35
C ASP A 46 -8.07 -1.09 -9.16
N LEU A 47 -7.01 -1.65 -8.56
CA LEU A 47 -7.12 -2.45 -7.33
C LEU A 47 -7.73 -1.62 -6.18
N LEU A 48 -7.32 -0.35 -6.02
CA LEU A 48 -7.87 0.51 -4.98
C LEU A 48 -9.37 0.77 -5.17
N ALA A 49 -9.85 0.86 -6.42
CA ALA A 49 -11.26 1.02 -6.75
C ALA A 49 -12.08 -0.25 -6.50
N ASP A 50 -11.48 -1.42 -6.72
CA ASP A 50 -12.09 -2.74 -6.47
C ASP A 50 -12.08 -3.17 -5.00
N ALA A 51 -11.27 -2.49 -4.17
CA ALA A 51 -11.11 -2.83 -2.76
C ALA A 51 -12.45 -2.79 -2.00
N PRO A 52 -12.83 -3.85 -1.25
CA PRO A 52 -14.17 -4.01 -0.67
C PRO A 52 -14.37 -3.22 0.64
N TYR A 53 -13.47 -2.28 0.95
CA TYR A 53 -13.44 -1.57 2.22
C TYR A 53 -13.72 -0.08 2.03
N ASP A 54 -14.37 0.52 3.02
CA ASP A 54 -14.43 1.97 3.13
C ASP A 54 -13.14 2.53 3.75
N GLY A 55 -12.76 3.74 3.34
CA GLY A 55 -11.60 4.46 3.85
C GLY A 55 -10.30 4.10 3.12
N PHE A 56 -9.52 5.12 2.79
CA PHE A 56 -8.30 4.98 1.98
C PHE A 56 -7.30 3.97 2.57
N GLN A 57 -6.96 4.11 3.87
CA GLN A 57 -5.97 3.24 4.53
C GLN A 57 -6.31 1.75 4.46
N ARG A 58 -7.58 1.39 4.67
CA ARG A 58 -8.02 -0.01 4.61
C ARG A 58 -7.99 -0.56 3.20
N ARG A 59 -8.43 0.23 2.22
CA ARG A 59 -8.33 -0.12 0.80
C ARG A 59 -6.88 -0.31 0.40
N PHE A 60 -6.01 0.64 0.73
CA PHE A 60 -4.58 0.57 0.42
C PHE A 60 -3.92 -0.67 1.03
N ASN A 61 -4.15 -0.95 2.32
CA ASN A 61 -3.58 -2.14 2.97
C ASN A 61 -4.08 -3.46 2.36
N TRP A 62 -5.30 -3.46 1.80
CA TRP A 62 -5.80 -4.58 1.01
C TRP A 62 -5.10 -4.68 -0.34
N VAL A 63 -4.92 -3.58 -1.08
CA VAL A 63 -4.19 -3.54 -2.36
C VAL A 63 -2.77 -4.10 -2.20
N VAL A 64 -2.04 -3.67 -1.17
CA VAL A 64 -0.71 -4.20 -0.83
C VAL A 64 -0.76 -5.72 -0.57
N GLY A 65 -1.84 -6.20 0.04
CA GLY A 65 -2.07 -7.63 0.24
C GLY A 65 -2.30 -8.40 -1.06
N GLU A 66 -3.06 -7.84 -2.00
CA GLU A 66 -3.31 -8.45 -3.32
C GLU A 66 -2.03 -8.49 -4.17
N LEU A 67 -1.29 -7.38 -4.24
CA LEU A 67 -0.01 -7.32 -4.95
C LEU A 67 0.98 -8.35 -4.40
N ALA A 68 1.08 -8.47 -3.09
CA ALA A 68 1.92 -9.46 -2.44
C ALA A 68 1.44 -10.90 -2.68
N ALA A 69 0.14 -11.15 -2.79
CA ALA A 69 -0.40 -12.47 -3.10
C ALA A 69 -0.12 -12.88 -4.56
N GLU A 70 0.04 -11.91 -5.47
CA GLU A 70 0.43 -12.13 -6.86
C GLU A 70 1.96 -12.38 -7.00
N SER A 71 2.78 -11.89 -6.08
CA SER A 71 4.23 -12.11 -6.04
C SER A 71 4.60 -13.33 -5.21
N GLU A 72 5.12 -14.39 -5.85
CA GLU A 72 5.57 -15.61 -5.15
C GLU A 72 6.76 -15.36 -4.21
N ASP A 73 7.48 -14.25 -4.40
CA ASP A 73 8.65 -13.87 -3.61
C ASP A 73 8.31 -13.00 -2.39
N CYS A 74 7.11 -12.40 -2.35
CA CYS A 74 6.68 -11.55 -1.24
C CYS A 74 6.09 -12.39 -0.09
N THR A 75 6.88 -12.59 0.97
CA THR A 75 6.45 -13.37 2.14
C THR A 75 5.86 -12.53 3.29
N ASP A 76 6.16 -11.22 3.31
CA ASP A 76 5.63 -10.28 4.28
C ASP A 76 5.45 -8.89 3.65
N SER A 77 4.20 -8.51 3.39
CA SER A 77 3.88 -7.20 2.79
C SER A 77 3.53 -6.12 3.80
N ARG A 78 3.73 -6.39 5.10
CA ARG A 78 3.34 -5.44 6.16
C ARG A 78 4.16 -4.16 6.15
N GLU A 79 5.41 -4.22 5.70
CA GLU A 79 6.29 -3.04 5.63
C GLU A 79 5.80 -2.00 4.62
N PHE A 80 5.13 -2.42 3.55
CA PHE A 80 4.58 -1.52 2.53
C PHE A 80 3.20 -0.96 2.89
N ARG A 81 2.61 -1.34 4.02
CA ARG A 81 1.27 -0.87 4.42
C ARG A 81 1.35 0.49 5.10
N ILE A 82 0.37 1.35 4.87
CA ILE A 82 0.23 2.59 5.63
C ILE A 82 -0.56 2.29 6.90
N ASP A 83 0.03 2.62 8.04
CA ASP A 83 -0.53 2.57 9.39
C ASP A 83 -1.58 1.44 9.58
N GLY A 84 -1.08 0.22 9.76
CA GLY A 84 -1.89 -1.00 9.70
C GLY A 84 -1.85 -1.87 10.94
N PHE A 85 -1.03 -1.49 11.91
CA PHE A 85 -0.92 -2.09 13.23
C PHE A 85 -0.21 -1.03 14.05
N GLY A 86 -0.93 -0.23 14.85
CA GLY A 86 -0.28 0.66 15.82
C GLY A 86 0.70 -0.13 16.69
N ASP A 87 1.44 0.53 17.58
CA ASP A 87 2.44 -0.06 18.51
C ASP A 87 2.02 -1.39 19.22
N LEU A 88 0.74 -1.78 19.14
CA LEU A 88 0.13 -2.96 19.72
C LEU A 88 -0.01 -4.20 18.83
N ALA A 89 0.23 -4.15 17.52
CA ALA A 89 -0.03 -5.34 16.69
C ALA A 89 1.18 -6.19 16.30
N ALA A 90 2.28 -5.94 17.00
CA ALA A 90 3.17 -7.00 17.42
C ALA A 90 3.52 -6.82 18.91
N ASP A 91 2.54 -6.51 19.78
CA ASP A 91 2.79 -6.60 21.22
C ASP A 91 2.60 -8.07 21.67
N PRO A 92 3.70 -8.81 21.99
CA PRO A 92 3.61 -10.17 22.49
C PRO A 92 2.89 -10.28 23.86
N ASP A 93 2.62 -9.16 24.55
CA ASP A 93 1.88 -9.11 25.81
C ASP A 93 0.36 -8.90 25.61
N ILE A 94 -0.13 -8.58 24.41
CA ILE A 94 -1.57 -8.58 24.10
C ILE A 94 -1.99 -10.01 23.75
N GLY A 95 -1.91 -10.87 24.76
CA GLY A 95 -2.13 -12.31 24.65
C GLY A 95 -2.12 -13.05 25.99
N THR A 96 -2.49 -12.40 27.10
CA THR A 96 -2.74 -13.07 28.39
C THR A 96 -4.07 -12.68 29.02
#